data_AF-A0A2M7EYR4-F1
#
_entry.id   AF-A0A2M7EYR4-F1
#
_cell.length_a   1.000
_cell.length_b   1.000
_cell.length_c   1.000
_cell.angle_alpha   90.00
_cell.angle_beta   90.00
_cell.angle_gamma   90.00
#
_symmetry.space_group_name_H-M   'P 1'
#
loop_
_entity.id
_entity.type
_entity.pdbx_description
1 polymer ?
#
loop_
_entity_poly.entity_id
_entity_poly.type
_entity_poly.pdbx_seq_one_letter_code
_entity_poly.pdbx_strand_id
1 'polypeptide(L)'
;MTYSGKQFIERAAPEFWYTYAKELADTADEIYKKLKDTWIAYSITNDDGENVTYRRPLVSRPVLLMHGLSFENLIKGLLISEEPTLLNGGKLSKHLLGHDLVKLAGRLRTVQLNSEQRNLLALLSDVVPYHGRYPVPRAAQDLKPEKYISEDIHQACKALFGRLELQLYQLNFEGIDAPEGVRFSNLRLTHRDGDADFLTDEQKLEHERRKTDFLHKFRGV
;
A
#
# COMPACT_ATOMS: atom_id res chain seq x y z
N MET A 1 28.00 -9.14 18.13
CA MET A 1 26.90 -8.61 17.30
C MET A 1 26.44 -9.76 16.41
N THR A 2 25.21 -10.25 16.54
CA THR A 2 24.77 -11.40 15.73
C THR A 2 24.50 -10.91 14.31
N TYR A 3 25.11 -11.57 13.33
CA TYR A 3 24.90 -11.34 11.89
C TYR A 3 23.40 -11.27 11.51
N SER A 4 22.54 -11.96 12.28
CA SER A 4 21.08 -11.95 12.14
C SER A 4 20.40 -10.59 12.36
N GLY A 5 20.89 -9.75 13.28
CA GLY A 5 20.22 -8.49 13.62
C GLY A 5 20.39 -7.42 12.54
N LYS A 6 21.63 -7.26 12.04
CA LYS A 6 21.94 -6.36 10.93
C LYS A 6 21.18 -6.75 9.65
N GLN A 7 21.21 -8.04 9.31
CA GLN A 7 20.48 -8.57 8.14
C GLN A 7 18.97 -8.38 8.26
N PHE A 8 18.41 -8.51 9.46
CA PHE A 8 16.99 -8.23 9.69
C PHE A 8 16.66 -6.78 9.34
N ILE A 9 17.47 -5.83 9.82
CA ILE A 9 17.26 -4.39 9.60
C ILE A 9 17.40 -4.05 8.11
N GLU A 10 18.43 -4.58 7.45
CA GLU A 10 18.60 -4.43 5.99
C GLU A 10 17.37 -4.91 5.21
N ARG A 11 16.76 -6.02 5.61
CA ARG A 11 15.55 -6.58 4.96
C ARG A 11 14.24 -5.92 5.41
N ALA A 12 14.27 -5.13 6.47
CA ALA A 12 13.15 -4.33 6.94
C ALA A 12 13.21 -2.90 6.42
N ALA A 13 14.16 -2.59 5.52
CA ALA A 13 14.35 -1.26 4.98
C ALA A 13 13.11 -0.77 4.19
N PRO A 14 12.78 0.54 4.23
CA PRO A 14 11.58 1.11 3.63
C PRO A 14 11.34 0.73 2.17
N GLU A 15 12.40 0.55 1.38
CA GLU A 15 12.33 0.14 -0.03
C GLU A 15 11.64 -1.22 -0.22
N PHE A 16 11.84 -2.19 0.69
CA PHE A 16 11.21 -3.51 0.59
C PHE A 16 9.71 -3.47 0.91
N TRP A 17 9.31 -2.60 1.85
CA TRP A 17 7.90 -2.36 2.14
C TRP A 17 7.23 -1.65 0.96
N TYR A 18 7.91 -0.66 0.38
CA TYR A 18 7.42 0.08 -0.75
C TYR A 18 7.26 -0.79 -2.00
N THR A 19 8.25 -1.61 -2.36
CA THR A 19 8.16 -2.45 -3.57
C THR A 19 6.96 -3.38 -3.49
N TYR A 20 6.75 -4.05 -2.35
CA TYR A 20 5.60 -4.93 -2.19
C TYR A 20 4.26 -4.16 -2.17
N ALA A 21 4.24 -2.97 -1.54
CA ALA A 21 3.08 -2.10 -1.61
C ALA A 21 2.73 -1.71 -3.06
N LYS A 22 3.75 -1.37 -3.86
CA LYS A 22 3.60 -0.97 -5.25
C LYS A 22 3.13 -2.12 -6.14
N GLU A 23 3.71 -3.31 -5.98
CA GLU A 23 3.28 -4.53 -6.67
C GLU A 23 1.79 -4.82 -6.45
N LEU A 24 1.34 -4.74 -5.20
CA LEU A 24 -0.07 -4.94 -4.82
C LEU A 24 -0.98 -3.87 -5.42
N ALA A 25 -0.58 -2.60 -5.35
CA ALA A 25 -1.37 -1.48 -5.87
C ALA A 25 -1.49 -1.52 -7.40
N ASP A 26 -0.41 -1.82 -8.11
CA ASP A 26 -0.41 -1.92 -9.57
C ASP A 26 -1.20 -3.14 -10.04
N THR A 27 -1.09 -4.27 -9.32
CA THR A 27 -1.90 -5.46 -9.60
C THR A 27 -3.40 -5.19 -9.38
N ALA A 28 -3.75 -4.45 -8.33
CA ALA A 28 -5.13 -4.03 -8.07
C ALA A 28 -5.68 -3.12 -9.18
N ASP A 29 -4.89 -2.13 -9.63
CA ASP A 29 -5.25 -1.19 -10.71
C ASP A 29 -5.47 -1.95 -12.03
N GLU A 30 -4.60 -2.90 -12.36
CA GLU A 30 -4.75 -3.70 -13.58
C GLU A 30 -5.97 -4.64 -13.55
N ILE A 31 -6.25 -5.28 -12.42
CA ILE A 31 -7.44 -6.11 -12.26
C ILE A 31 -8.71 -5.26 -12.37
N TYR A 32 -8.74 -4.11 -11.70
CA TYR A 32 -9.89 -3.21 -11.74
C TYR A 32 -10.14 -2.69 -13.15
N LYS A 33 -9.13 -2.12 -13.83
CA LYS A 33 -9.27 -1.60 -15.20
C LYS A 33 -9.85 -2.62 -16.17
N LYS A 34 -9.39 -3.88 -16.09
CA LYS A 34 -9.80 -4.94 -17.03
C LYS A 34 -11.19 -5.49 -16.73
N LEU A 35 -11.61 -5.51 -15.46
CA LEU A 35 -12.77 -6.29 -15.02
C LEU A 35 -13.85 -5.45 -14.32
N LYS A 36 -13.72 -4.12 -14.24
CA LYS A 36 -14.69 -3.25 -13.54
C LYS A 36 -16.12 -3.36 -14.08
N ASP A 37 -16.28 -3.65 -15.37
CA ASP A 37 -17.58 -3.81 -16.01
C ASP A 37 -18.10 -5.26 -16.00
N THR A 38 -17.43 -6.15 -15.26
CA THR A 38 -17.84 -7.55 -15.11
C THR A 38 -18.59 -7.76 -13.80
N TRP A 39 -19.66 -8.58 -13.86
CA TRP A 39 -20.59 -8.76 -12.75
C TRP A 39 -20.89 -10.24 -12.53
N ILE A 40 -21.16 -10.59 -11.27
CA ILE A 40 -21.80 -11.87 -10.91
C ILE A 40 -23.26 -11.57 -10.59
N ALA A 41 -24.17 -12.36 -11.15
CA ALA A 41 -25.59 -12.32 -10.84
C ALA A 41 -26.09 -13.73 -10.46
N TYR A 42 -26.99 -13.78 -9.47
CA TYR A 42 -27.68 -15.00 -9.06
C TYR A 42 -29.07 -14.65 -8.55
N SER A 43 -30.02 -15.56 -8.73
CA SER A 43 -31.40 -15.40 -8.24
C SER A 43 -31.67 -16.43 -7.16
N ILE A 44 -32.37 -16.00 -6.11
CA ILE A 44 -32.83 -16.86 -5.01
C ILE A 44 -34.35 -16.73 -4.95
N THR A 45 -35.03 -17.86 -4.81
CA THR A 45 -36.46 -17.89 -4.50
C THR A 45 -36.59 -17.95 -2.97
N ASN A 46 -37.22 -16.94 -2.38
CA ASN A 46 -37.51 -16.89 -0.95
C ASN A 46 -38.62 -17.88 -0.57
N ASP A 47 -38.80 -18.12 0.72
CA ASP A 47 -39.83 -19.03 1.25
C ASP A 47 -41.25 -18.63 0.82
N ASP A 48 -41.50 -17.34 0.58
CA ASP A 48 -42.78 -16.79 0.10
C ASP A 48 -42.98 -16.94 -1.43
N GLY A 49 -42.05 -17.59 -2.13
CA GLY A 49 -42.09 -17.77 -3.59
C GLY A 49 -41.61 -16.55 -4.39
N GLU A 50 -41.23 -15.45 -3.73
CA GLU A 50 -40.66 -14.27 -4.38
C GLU A 50 -39.25 -14.56 -4.90
N ASN A 51 -38.99 -14.18 -6.16
CA ASN A 51 -37.66 -14.28 -6.76
C ASN A 51 -36.88 -12.99 -6.58
N VAL A 52 -35.78 -13.04 -5.82
CA VAL A 52 -34.87 -11.91 -5.65
C VAL A 52 -33.60 -12.15 -6.47
N THR A 53 -33.29 -11.21 -7.36
CA THR A 53 -32.04 -11.21 -8.14
C THR A 53 -30.99 -10.33 -7.47
N TYR A 54 -29.82 -10.90 -7.22
CA TYR A 54 -28.65 -10.22 -6.70
C TYR A 54 -27.64 -9.99 -7.81
N ARG A 55 -26.99 -8.82 -7.81
CA ARG A 55 -25.88 -8.50 -8.71
C ARG A 55 -24.77 -7.79 -7.93
N ARG A 56 -23.52 -8.15 -8.20
CA ARG A 56 -22.35 -7.48 -7.64
C ARG A 56 -21.17 -7.44 -8.62
N PRO A 57 -20.25 -6.46 -8.51
CA PRO A 57 -19.04 -6.45 -9.32
C PRO A 57 -18.18 -7.67 -9.04
N LEU A 58 -17.58 -8.25 -10.09
CA LEU A 58 -16.78 -9.48 -9.99
C LEU A 58 -15.58 -9.33 -9.06
N VAL A 59 -14.89 -8.18 -9.10
CA VAL A 59 -13.55 -8.01 -8.55
C VAL A 59 -13.46 -7.16 -7.27
N SER A 60 -14.58 -6.81 -6.65
CA SER A 60 -14.59 -5.92 -5.48
C SER A 60 -13.69 -6.39 -4.34
N ARG A 61 -13.85 -7.64 -3.90
CA ARG A 61 -13.10 -8.20 -2.77
C ARG A 61 -11.59 -8.28 -3.01
N PRO A 62 -11.10 -8.90 -4.11
CA PRO A 62 -9.65 -8.97 -4.34
C PRO A 62 -9.03 -7.59 -4.55
N VAL A 63 -9.69 -6.67 -5.27
CA VAL A 63 -9.17 -5.31 -5.49
C VAL A 63 -9.06 -4.54 -4.18
N LEU A 64 -10.12 -4.51 -3.37
CA LEU A 64 -10.10 -3.84 -2.06
C LEU A 64 -9.08 -4.48 -1.11
N LEU A 65 -8.93 -5.80 -1.12
CA LEU A 65 -7.94 -6.49 -0.29
C LEU A 65 -6.51 -6.08 -0.67
N MET A 66 -6.18 -6.09 -1.96
CA MET A 66 -4.85 -5.71 -2.43
C MET A 66 -4.55 -4.25 -2.10
N HIS A 67 -5.52 -3.33 -2.26
CA HIS A 67 -5.34 -1.95 -1.80
C HIS A 67 -5.13 -1.87 -0.28
N GLY A 68 -5.89 -2.60 0.52
CA GLY A 68 -5.71 -2.61 1.98
C GLY A 68 -4.31 -3.09 2.39
N LEU A 69 -3.83 -4.17 1.76
CA LEU A 69 -2.48 -4.68 1.99
C LEU A 69 -1.39 -3.72 1.46
N SER A 70 -1.63 -3.06 0.32
CA SER A 70 -0.67 -2.09 -0.23
C SER A 70 -0.51 -0.89 0.70
N PHE A 71 -1.61 -0.33 1.22
CA PHE A 71 -1.56 0.75 2.20
C PHE A 71 -0.92 0.30 3.50
N GLU A 72 -1.20 -0.91 3.99
CA GLU A 72 -0.55 -1.43 5.20
C GLU A 72 0.98 -1.42 5.06
N ASN A 73 1.49 -1.93 3.94
CA ASN A 73 2.93 -1.98 3.68
C ASN A 73 3.52 -0.58 3.49
N LEU A 74 2.87 0.27 2.69
CA LEU A 74 3.35 1.64 2.43
C LEU A 74 3.42 2.47 3.71
N ILE A 75 2.38 2.40 4.56
CA ILE A 75 2.35 3.11 5.84
C ILE A 75 3.43 2.60 6.79
N LYS A 76 3.69 1.28 6.83
CA LYS A 76 4.79 0.71 7.63
C LYS A 76 6.16 1.17 7.12
N GLY A 77 6.36 1.22 5.81
CA GLY A 77 7.55 1.79 5.19
C GLY A 77 7.76 3.24 5.62
N LEU A 78 6.71 4.07 5.54
CA LEU A 78 6.74 5.47 6.01
C LEU A 78 7.08 5.59 7.49
N LEU A 79 6.47 4.77 8.37
CA LEU A 79 6.77 4.79 9.80
C LEU A 79 8.24 4.46 10.09
N ILE A 80 8.81 3.51 9.36
CA ILE A 80 10.24 3.17 9.48
C ILE A 80 11.11 4.31 8.95
N SER A 81 10.73 4.96 7.85
CA SER A 81 11.45 6.14 7.34
C SER A 81 11.41 7.32 8.30
N GLU A 82 10.29 7.53 8.98
CA GLU A 82 10.17 8.57 10.01
C GLU A 82 10.94 8.21 11.28
N GLU A 83 10.99 6.93 11.67
CA GLU A 83 11.58 6.47 12.94
C GLU A 83 12.28 5.10 12.77
N PRO A 84 13.54 5.07 12.29
CA PRO A 84 14.28 3.83 12.05
C PRO A 84 14.48 2.98 13.31
N THR A 85 14.44 3.60 14.50
CA THR A 85 14.56 2.93 15.80
C THR A 85 13.44 1.93 16.07
N LEU A 86 12.36 1.94 15.28
CA LEU A 86 11.32 0.91 15.27
C LEU A 86 11.84 -0.48 14.91
N LEU A 87 13.10 -0.60 14.47
CA LEU A 87 13.77 -1.86 14.15
C LEU A 87 14.84 -2.29 15.17
N ASN A 88 15.02 -1.53 16.25
CA ASN A 88 16.03 -1.77 17.28
C ASN A 88 16.03 -3.22 17.79
N GLY A 89 17.22 -3.83 17.86
CA GLY A 89 17.41 -5.19 18.33
C GLY A 89 16.99 -6.25 17.31
N GLY A 90 16.91 -5.90 16.03
CA GLY A 90 16.59 -6.83 14.94
C GLY A 90 15.18 -7.39 15.00
N LYS A 91 14.19 -6.55 15.31
CA LYS A 91 12.76 -6.94 15.40
C LYS A 91 11.85 -5.78 15.01
N LEU A 92 10.63 -6.09 14.59
CA LEU A 92 9.61 -5.06 14.41
C LEU A 92 9.09 -4.57 15.75
N SER A 93 9.06 -3.26 15.94
CA SER A 93 8.36 -2.60 17.04
C SER A 93 6.87 -2.93 17.01
N LYS A 94 6.25 -2.98 18.21
CA LYS A 94 4.78 -3.11 18.34
C LYS A 94 4.02 -1.98 17.65
N HIS A 95 4.67 -0.84 17.43
CA HIS A 95 4.13 0.29 16.66
C HIS A 95 3.97 0.00 15.15
N LEU A 96 4.53 -1.10 14.65
CA LEU A 96 4.34 -1.57 13.27
C LEU A 96 3.35 -2.75 13.19
N LEU A 97 2.83 -3.22 14.33
CA LEU A 97 1.91 -4.36 14.37
C LEU A 97 0.44 -3.92 14.26
N GLY A 98 -0.37 -4.81 13.70
CA GLY A 98 -1.81 -4.59 13.45
C GLY A 98 -2.14 -4.34 11.98
N HIS A 99 -3.44 -4.36 11.69
CA HIS A 99 -4.04 -4.21 10.35
C HIS A 99 -5.01 -3.02 10.26
N ASP A 100 -5.19 -2.28 11.35
CA ASP A 100 -6.02 -1.08 11.40
C ASP A 100 -5.24 0.08 10.77
N LEU A 101 -5.53 0.38 9.52
CA LEU A 101 -4.83 1.37 8.70
C LEU A 101 -5.03 2.78 9.24
N VAL A 102 -6.18 3.07 9.86
CA VAL A 102 -6.42 4.39 10.47
C VAL A 102 -5.50 4.58 11.67
N LYS A 103 -5.38 3.57 12.53
CA LYS A 103 -4.45 3.61 13.67
C LYS A 103 -2.99 3.63 13.24
N LEU A 104 -2.62 2.91 12.18
CA LEU A 104 -1.26 2.94 11.64
C LEU A 104 -0.94 4.32 11.05
N ALA A 105 -1.80 4.86 10.18
CA ALA A 105 -1.58 6.16 9.57
C ALA A 105 -1.63 7.31 10.59
N GLY A 106 -2.43 7.19 11.65
CA GLY A 106 -2.46 8.17 12.75
C GLY A 106 -1.15 8.28 13.54
N ARG A 107 -0.19 7.36 13.33
CA ARG A 107 1.15 7.42 13.93
C ARG A 107 2.15 8.19 13.06
N LEU A 108 1.81 8.48 11.80
CA LEU A 108 2.66 9.25 10.89
C LEU A 108 2.74 10.71 11.36
N ARG A 109 3.96 11.26 11.34
CA ARG A 109 4.24 12.65 11.70
C ARG A 109 4.22 13.57 10.48
N THR A 110 4.59 13.05 9.32
CA THR A 110 4.79 13.83 8.09
C THR A 110 3.54 13.92 7.21
N VAL A 111 2.55 13.06 7.45
CA VAL A 111 1.30 13.03 6.67
C VAL A 111 0.11 13.30 7.57
N GLN A 112 -0.68 14.31 7.19
CA GLN A 112 -2.00 14.54 7.78
C GLN A 112 -3.10 14.02 6.85
N LEU A 113 -3.93 13.10 7.36
CA LEU A 113 -5.08 12.58 6.63
C LEU A 113 -6.32 13.44 6.89
N ASN A 114 -6.99 13.82 5.81
CA ASN A 114 -8.32 14.43 5.87
C ASN A 114 -9.40 13.37 6.20
N SER A 115 -10.64 13.81 6.40
CA SER A 115 -11.77 12.93 6.76
C SER A 115 -12.03 11.85 5.70
N GLU A 116 -12.00 12.19 4.42
CA GLU A 116 -12.23 11.26 3.30
C GLU A 116 -11.16 10.16 3.24
N GLN A 117 -9.89 10.53 3.40
CA GLN A 117 -8.77 9.60 3.42
C GLN A 117 -8.84 8.67 4.64
N ARG A 118 -9.23 9.20 5.81
CA ARG A 118 -9.47 8.36 6.99
C ARG A 118 -10.62 7.37 6.77
N ASN A 119 -11.71 7.81 6.15
CA ASN A 119 -12.84 6.95 5.82
C ASN A 119 -12.45 5.86 4.81
N LEU A 120 -11.64 6.19 3.81
CA LEU A 120 -11.08 5.22 2.88
C LEU A 120 -10.23 4.17 3.60
N LEU A 121 -9.30 4.59 4.45
CA LEU A 121 -8.48 3.67 5.23
C LEU A 121 -9.31 2.83 6.21
N ALA A 122 -10.38 3.37 6.79
CA ALA A 122 -11.30 2.63 7.64
C ALA A 122 -12.01 1.52 6.85
N LEU A 123 -12.50 1.84 5.64
CA LEU A 123 -13.10 0.85 4.74
C LEU A 123 -12.12 -0.28 4.42
N LEU A 124 -10.88 0.06 4.08
CA LEU A 124 -9.85 -0.93 3.75
C LEU A 124 -9.41 -1.75 4.97
N SER A 125 -9.37 -1.14 6.16
CA SER A 125 -9.08 -1.83 7.43
C SER A 125 -10.11 -2.91 7.75
N ASP A 126 -11.37 -2.70 7.37
CA ASP A 126 -12.44 -3.70 7.52
C ASP A 126 -12.28 -4.86 6.51
N VAL A 127 -11.68 -4.61 5.35
CA VAL A 127 -11.50 -5.62 4.29
C VAL A 127 -10.33 -6.56 4.57
N VAL A 128 -9.20 -6.04 5.04
CA VAL A 128 -7.93 -6.80 5.19
C VAL A 128 -8.06 -8.06 6.07
N PRO A 129 -8.66 -8.02 7.27
CA PRO A 129 -8.73 -9.18 8.16
C PRO A 129 -9.72 -10.23 7.69
N TYR A 130 -10.77 -9.82 6.97
CA TYR A 130 -11.92 -10.67 6.75
C TYR A 130 -12.53 -10.60 5.34
N HIS A 131 -13.21 -9.49 5.01
CA HIS A 131 -14.08 -9.43 3.82
C HIS A 131 -13.35 -9.64 2.50
N GLY A 132 -12.04 -9.39 2.46
CA GLY A 132 -11.20 -9.69 1.31
C GLY A 132 -10.85 -11.18 1.15
N ARG A 133 -10.81 -11.93 2.26
CA ARG A 133 -10.30 -13.31 2.32
C ARG A 133 -11.41 -14.35 2.38
N TYR A 134 -12.51 -14.06 3.07
CA TYR A 134 -13.59 -15.01 3.34
C TYR A 134 -14.95 -14.42 2.98
N PRO A 135 -15.86 -15.19 2.37
CA PRO A 135 -17.15 -14.69 1.93
C PRO A 135 -18.18 -14.47 3.05
N VAL A 136 -18.04 -15.15 4.18
CA VAL A 136 -19.03 -15.20 5.27
C VAL A 136 -18.29 -15.27 6.59
N PRO A 137 -18.61 -14.46 7.62
CA PRO A 137 -17.99 -14.44 8.96
C PRO A 137 -17.97 -15.79 9.68
N ARG A 138 -17.15 -15.90 10.73
CA ARG A 138 -17.15 -17.07 11.63
C ARG A 138 -18.42 -17.17 12.47
N ALA A 139 -19.02 -16.03 12.83
CA ALA A 139 -20.24 -15.96 13.61
C ALA A 139 -21.28 -15.06 12.93
N ALA A 140 -22.56 -15.41 13.05
CA ALA A 140 -23.65 -14.69 12.40
C ALA A 140 -23.74 -13.22 12.82
N GLN A 141 -23.41 -12.90 14.08
CA GLN A 141 -23.40 -11.54 14.61
C GLN A 141 -22.35 -10.62 13.96
N ASP A 142 -21.32 -11.20 13.32
CA ASP A 142 -20.27 -10.46 12.63
C ASP A 142 -20.58 -10.27 11.13
N LEU A 143 -21.81 -10.61 10.70
CA LEU A 143 -22.24 -10.44 9.32
C LEU A 143 -22.40 -8.95 9.01
N LYS A 144 -21.49 -8.44 8.17
CA LYS A 144 -21.57 -7.08 7.63
C LYS A 144 -22.00 -7.09 6.17
N PRO A 145 -22.68 -6.03 5.69
CA PRO A 145 -22.96 -5.85 4.26
C PRO A 145 -21.68 -5.88 3.43
N GLU A 146 -21.75 -6.49 2.25
CA GLU A 146 -20.62 -6.52 1.33
C GLU A 146 -20.24 -5.11 0.88
N LYS A 147 -18.94 -4.84 0.81
CA LYS A 147 -18.38 -3.60 0.29
C LYS A 147 -17.94 -3.81 -1.15
N TYR A 148 -18.34 -2.88 -2.01
CA TYR A 148 -18.01 -2.92 -3.43
C TYR A 148 -17.01 -1.84 -3.79
N ILE A 149 -16.09 -2.18 -4.70
CA ILE A 149 -15.24 -1.17 -5.32
C ILE A 149 -16.09 -0.36 -6.29
N SER A 150 -15.97 0.96 -6.22
CA SER A 150 -16.49 1.90 -7.21
C SER A 150 -15.33 2.65 -7.86
N GLU A 151 -15.60 3.38 -8.94
CA GLU A 151 -14.61 4.23 -9.59
C GLU A 151 -14.06 5.27 -8.60
N ASP A 152 -14.93 5.90 -7.81
CA ASP A 152 -14.51 6.89 -6.80
C ASP A 152 -13.58 6.29 -5.74
N ILE A 153 -13.90 5.09 -5.22
CA ILE A 153 -13.03 4.42 -4.25
C ILE A 153 -11.69 4.06 -4.90
N HIS A 154 -11.70 3.56 -6.13
CA HIS A 154 -10.50 3.20 -6.86
C HIS A 154 -9.61 4.43 -7.12
N GLN A 155 -10.17 5.54 -7.58
CA GLN A 155 -9.43 6.79 -7.78
C GLN A 155 -8.92 7.37 -6.46
N ALA A 156 -9.71 7.30 -5.39
CA ALA A 156 -9.27 7.72 -4.06
C ALA A 156 -8.09 6.88 -3.55
N CYS A 157 -8.09 5.56 -3.77
CA CYS A 157 -6.95 4.70 -3.50
C CYS A 157 -5.70 5.15 -4.26
N LYS A 158 -5.81 5.41 -5.57
CA LYS A 158 -4.68 5.84 -6.39
C LYS A 158 -4.13 7.19 -5.96
N ALA A 159 -5.00 8.17 -5.73
CA ALA A 159 -4.62 9.50 -5.29
C ALA A 159 -3.90 9.47 -3.93
N LEU A 160 -4.46 8.75 -2.95
CA LEU A 160 -3.84 8.62 -1.64
C LEU A 160 -2.51 7.85 -1.71
N PHE A 161 -2.45 6.77 -2.49
CA PHE A 161 -1.21 6.01 -2.68
C PHE A 161 -0.11 6.88 -3.27
N GLY A 162 -0.39 7.62 -4.35
CA GLY A 162 0.60 8.49 -5.00
C GLY A 162 1.12 9.61 -4.09
N ARG A 163 0.26 10.14 -3.21
CA ARG A 163 0.66 11.12 -2.18
C ARG A 163 1.58 10.50 -1.13
N LEU A 164 1.23 9.32 -0.59
CA LEU A 164 2.05 8.61 0.39
C LEU A 164 3.37 8.12 -0.20
N GLU A 165 3.36 7.68 -1.45
CA GLU A 165 4.55 7.31 -2.22
C GLU A 165 5.50 8.49 -2.38
N LEU A 166 4.99 9.68 -2.68
CA LEU A 166 5.83 10.89 -2.78
C LEU A 166 6.45 11.26 -1.43
N GLN A 167 5.68 11.14 -0.33
CA GLN A 167 6.22 11.37 1.01
C GLN A 167 7.33 10.37 1.35
N LEU A 168 7.13 9.09 1.01
CA LEU A 168 8.14 8.06 1.24
C LEU A 168 9.39 8.35 0.40
N TYR A 169 9.23 8.77 -0.86
CA TYR A 169 10.35 9.18 -1.69
C TYR A 169 11.15 10.32 -1.06
N GLN A 170 10.47 11.37 -0.61
CA GLN A 170 11.10 12.52 0.04
C GLN A 170 11.92 12.12 1.27
N LEU A 171 11.35 11.28 2.15
CA LEU A 171 12.03 10.86 3.39
C LEU A 171 13.27 9.99 3.15
N ASN A 172 13.30 9.24 2.05
CA ASN A 172 14.38 8.28 1.77
C ASN A 172 15.33 8.78 0.67
N PHE A 173 15.16 10.03 0.20
CA PHE A 173 15.93 10.54 -0.93
C PHE A 173 17.45 10.56 -0.64
N GLU A 174 17.86 10.93 0.56
CA GLU A 174 19.29 10.96 0.93
C GLU A 174 19.77 9.66 1.60
N GLY A 175 18.93 8.64 1.65
CA GLY A 175 19.14 7.46 2.49
C GLY A 175 18.93 7.79 3.97
N ILE A 176 18.90 6.76 4.80
CA ILE A 176 18.55 6.91 6.23
C ILE A 176 19.51 6.07 7.08
N ASP A 177 20.09 6.68 8.10
CA ASP A 177 20.84 5.94 9.11
C ASP A 177 19.87 5.16 10.00
N ALA A 178 20.11 3.86 10.09
CA ALA A 178 19.27 2.93 10.80
C ALA A 178 20.05 2.29 11.96
N PRO A 179 19.33 1.64 12.89
CA PRO A 179 19.96 0.90 13.98
C PRO A 179 21.00 -0.14 13.52
N GLU A 180 21.85 -0.55 14.46
CA GLU A 180 22.89 -1.57 14.24
C GLU A 180 23.89 -1.21 13.11
N GLY A 181 24.08 0.09 12.88
CA GLY A 181 25.03 0.61 11.89
C GLY A 181 24.64 0.30 10.44
N VAL A 182 23.34 0.06 10.19
CA VAL A 182 22.78 -0.07 8.84
C VAL A 182 22.52 1.33 8.30
N ARG A 183 22.75 1.52 7.00
CA ARG A 183 22.27 2.68 6.26
C ARG A 183 21.35 2.20 5.16
N PHE A 184 20.09 2.63 5.19
CA PHE A 184 19.15 2.37 4.11
C PHE A 184 19.54 3.12 2.86
N SER A 185 19.26 2.50 1.72
CA SER A 185 19.68 3.02 0.42
C SER A 185 18.95 4.31 0.08
N ASN A 186 19.57 5.12 -0.78
CA ASN A 186 18.93 6.28 -1.38
C ASN A 186 17.81 5.80 -2.30
N LEU A 187 16.54 6.01 -1.92
CA LEU A 187 15.40 5.57 -2.72
C LEU A 187 15.26 6.47 -3.94
N ARG A 188 15.04 5.89 -5.12
CA ARG A 188 14.95 6.61 -6.40
C ARG A 188 13.71 6.18 -7.17
N LEU A 189 12.67 7.01 -7.15
CA LEU A 189 11.40 6.75 -7.84
C LEU A 189 11.30 7.61 -9.09
N THR A 190 12.01 7.23 -10.16
CA THR A 190 12.10 8.06 -11.39
C THR A 190 10.74 8.37 -12.03
N HIS A 191 9.72 7.52 -11.86
CA HIS A 191 8.36 7.81 -12.33
C HIS A 191 7.65 8.93 -11.54
N ARG A 192 8.25 9.39 -10.44
CA ARG A 192 7.74 10.46 -9.57
C ARG A 192 8.60 11.73 -9.62
N ASP A 193 9.72 11.76 -10.34
CA ASP A 193 10.63 12.92 -10.37
C ASP A 193 9.94 14.19 -10.88
N GLY A 194 8.97 14.07 -11.79
CA GLY A 194 8.16 15.20 -12.26
C GLY A 194 7.30 15.83 -11.16
N ASP A 195 6.81 15.02 -10.22
CA ASP A 195 5.93 15.45 -9.12
C ASP A 195 6.70 15.81 -7.84
N ALA A 196 8.01 15.52 -7.80
CA ALA A 196 8.87 15.76 -6.66
C ALA A 196 9.36 17.22 -6.65
N ASP A 197 8.63 18.06 -5.92
CA ASP A 197 8.96 19.48 -5.70
C ASP A 197 10.21 19.69 -4.83
N PHE A 198 10.59 18.69 -4.03
CA PHE A 198 11.79 18.68 -3.22
C PHE A 198 13.08 18.40 -4.02
N LEU A 199 13.00 18.12 -5.32
CA LEU A 199 14.15 17.91 -6.21
C LEU A 199 14.45 19.16 -7.02
N THR A 200 15.73 19.50 -7.14
CA THR A 200 16.19 20.51 -8.10
C THR A 200 16.14 19.99 -9.54
N ASP A 201 16.06 20.89 -10.52
CA ASP A 201 16.12 20.50 -11.94
C ASP A 201 17.40 19.74 -12.29
N GLU A 202 18.52 20.10 -11.66
CA GLU A 202 19.79 19.39 -11.81
C GLU A 202 19.71 17.94 -11.31
N GLN A 203 19.10 17.71 -10.15
CA GLN A 203 18.89 16.37 -9.59
C GLN A 203 17.96 15.53 -10.47
N LYS A 204 16.88 16.13 -10.99
CA LYS A 204 15.96 15.48 -11.96
C LYS A 204 16.70 15.08 -13.24
N LEU A 205 17.52 15.98 -13.79
CA LEU A 205 18.33 15.72 -14.99
C LEU A 205 19.41 14.65 -14.75
N GLU A 206 20.04 14.62 -13.58
CA GLU A 206 21.00 13.59 -13.23
C GLU A 206 20.35 12.21 -13.12
N HIS A 207 19.17 12.12 -12.52
CA HIS A 207 18.40 10.87 -12.44
C HIS A 207 18.05 10.30 -13.81
N GLU A 208 17.54 11.13 -14.73
CA GLU A 208 17.20 10.69 -16.08
C GLU A 208 18.44 10.24 -16.88
N ARG A 209 19.60 10.90 -16.66
CA ARG A 209 20.88 10.44 -17.23
C ARG A 209 21.28 9.07 -16.69
N ARG A 210 21.28 8.89 -15.36
CA ARG A 210 21.63 7.60 -14.72
C ARG A 210 20.69 6.46 -15.14
N LYS A 211 19.39 6.75 -15.29
CA LYS A 211 18.39 5.79 -15.80
C LYS A 211 18.69 5.37 -17.23
N THR A 212 19.04 6.32 -18.10
CA THR A 212 19.42 6.04 -19.49
C THR A 212 20.67 5.17 -19.54
N ASP A 213 21.70 5.49 -18.76
CA ASP A 213 22.94 4.71 -18.67
C ASP A 213 22.70 3.30 -18.14
N PHE A 214 21.86 3.17 -17.11
CA PHE A 214 21.47 1.87 -16.55
C PHE A 214 20.74 1.03 -17.59
N LEU A 215 19.71 1.57 -18.26
CA LEU A 215 18.98 0.85 -19.31
C LEU A 215 19.90 0.45 -20.47
N HIS A 216 20.88 1.28 -20.82
CA HIS A 216 21.86 0.98 -21.87
C HIS A 216 22.80 -0.16 -21.47
N LYS A 217 23.17 -0.29 -20.18
CA LYS A 217 23.96 -1.41 -19.67
C LYS A 217 23.21 -2.74 -19.69
N PHE A 218 21.89 -2.73 -19.53
CA PHE A 218 21.06 -3.95 -19.49
C PHE A 218 20.44 -4.33 -20.85
N ARG A 219 20.36 -3.41 -21.81
CA ARG A 219 19.92 -3.68 -23.20
C ARG A 219 21.06 -4.12 -24.13
N GLY A 220 22.28 -4.29 -23.60
CA GLY A 220 23.45 -4.80 -24.31
C GLY A 220 23.70 -6.30 -24.14
N VAL A 221 22.65 -7.11 -23.92
CA VAL A 221 22.67 -8.59 -23.91
C VAL A 221 21.59 -9.11 -24.85
#